data_AF-A0A6V7L006-F1
#
_entry.id   AF-A0A6V7L006-F1
#
_cell.length_a   1.000
_cell.length_b   1.000
_cell.length_c   1.000
_cell.angle_alpha   90.00
_cell.angle_beta   90.00
_cell.angle_gamma   90.00
#
_symmetry.space_group_name_H-M   'P 1'
#
loop_
_entity.id
_entity.type
_entity.pdbx_description
1 polymer ?
#
loop_
_entity_poly.entity_id
_entity_poly.type
_entity_poly.pdbx_seq_one_letter_code
_entity_poly.pdbx_strand_id
1 'polypeptide(L)'
;MDNHINSVENDYTEIVQRLPRKLKFGYGIGHVLNDICASMWFTYLIVYFHYVLGFDPVYSGLILFIGQVADAVSTPFVGLQSDKDDDFWLCRYGRRKTWHLL
;
A
#
# COMPACT_ATOMS: atom_id res chain seq x y z
N MET A 1 -9.14 24.47 28.15
CA MET A 1 -8.86 23.05 27.82
C MET A 1 -9.90 22.48 26.86
N ASP A 2 -11.14 22.98 26.90
CA ASP A 2 -12.27 22.43 26.13
C ASP A 2 -12.18 22.66 24.61
N ASN A 3 -11.59 23.79 24.17
CA ASN A 3 -11.43 24.08 22.74
C ASN A 3 -10.46 23.13 22.03
N HIS A 4 -9.47 22.56 22.74
CA HIS A 4 -8.52 21.60 22.16
C HIS A 4 -9.12 20.18 22.11
N ILE A 5 -10.07 19.87 22.98
CA ILE A 5 -10.82 18.60 22.96
C ILE A 5 -11.79 18.62 21.78
N ASN A 6 -12.49 19.74 21.56
CA ASN A 6 -13.42 19.91 20.44
C ASN A 6 -12.74 19.88 19.06
N SER A 7 -11.50 20.36 18.92
CA SER A 7 -10.77 20.28 17.63
C SER A 7 -10.31 18.86 17.32
N VAL A 8 -9.85 18.15 18.34
CA VAL A 8 -9.39 16.76 18.25
C VAL A 8 -10.57 15.81 17.97
N GLU A 9 -11.72 16.03 18.61
CA GLU A 9 -12.95 15.27 18.36
C GLU A 9 -13.55 15.51 16.95
N ASN A 10 -13.45 16.74 16.44
CA ASN A 10 -13.85 17.07 15.06
C ASN A 10 -12.94 16.41 14.00
N ASP A 11 -11.63 16.34 14.26
CA ASP A 11 -10.67 15.65 13.38
C ASP A 11 -10.98 14.14 13.29
N TYR A 12 -11.26 13.49 14.42
CA TYR A 12 -11.68 12.08 14.42
C TYR A 12 -13.03 11.85 13.74
N THR A 13 -13.98 12.77 13.87
CA THR A 13 -15.30 12.63 13.25
C THR A 13 -15.27 12.86 11.74
N GLU A 14 -14.32 13.64 11.22
CA GLU A 14 -14.05 13.76 9.78
C GLU A 14 -13.47 12.46 9.19
N ILE A 15 -12.57 11.79 9.93
CA ILE A 15 -12.03 10.45 9.56
C ILE A 15 -13.16 9.39 9.56
N VAL A 16 -14.16 9.54 10.44
CA VAL A 16 -15.30 8.63 10.59
C VAL A 16 -16.50 9.05 9.70
N GLN A 17 -16.32 9.97 8.76
CA GLN A 17 -17.37 10.31 7.82
C GLN A 17 -17.72 9.08 6.96
N ARG A 18 -18.98 8.61 7.01
CA ARG A 18 -19.40 7.40 6.31
C ARG A 18 -19.17 7.56 4.80
N LEU A 19 -18.11 6.94 4.28
CA LEU A 19 -17.82 6.93 2.84
C LEU A 19 -19.06 6.46 2.04
N PRO A 20 -19.37 7.11 0.91
CA PRO A 20 -20.48 6.72 0.05
C PRO A 20 -20.31 5.26 -0.38
N ARG A 21 -21.39 4.48 -0.36
CA ARG A 21 -21.35 3.02 -0.62
C ARG A 21 -20.64 2.68 -1.93
N LYS A 22 -20.84 3.49 -2.97
CA LYS A 22 -20.17 3.35 -4.27
C LYS A 22 -18.64 3.39 -4.16
N LEU A 23 -18.10 4.29 -3.32
CA LEU A 23 -16.66 4.41 -3.11
C LEU A 23 -16.10 3.21 -2.34
N LYS A 24 -16.85 2.71 -1.34
CA LYS A 24 -16.48 1.48 -0.62
C LYS A 24 -16.42 0.27 -1.56
N PHE A 25 -17.41 0.12 -2.45
CA PHE A 25 -17.41 -0.93 -3.46
C PHE A 25 -16.26 -0.77 -4.46
N GLY A 26 -16.02 0.44 -4.97
CA GLY A 26 -14.90 0.71 -5.88
C GLY A 26 -13.54 0.40 -5.25
N TYR A 27 -13.35 0.79 -3.99
CA TYR A 27 -12.13 0.46 -3.23
C TYR A 27 -11.99 -1.05 -3.01
N GLY A 28 -13.08 -1.73 -2.65
CA GLY A 28 -13.08 -3.19 -2.48
C GLY A 28 -12.72 -3.94 -3.78
N ILE A 29 -13.32 -3.56 -4.91
CA ILE A 29 -12.98 -4.15 -6.22
C ILE A 29 -11.52 -3.88 -6.57
N GLY A 30 -11.03 -2.66 -6.37
CA GLY A 30 -9.64 -2.31 -6.61
C GLY A 30 -8.67 -3.13 -5.76
N HIS A 31 -8.98 -3.33 -4.47
CA HIS A 31 -8.17 -4.15 -3.58
C HIS A 31 -8.14 -5.63 -4.01
N VAL A 32 -9.30 -6.21 -4.36
CA VAL A 32 -9.37 -7.57 -4.88
C VAL A 32 -8.54 -7.73 -6.17
N LEU A 33 -8.65 -6.78 -7.10
CA LEU A 33 -7.86 -6.80 -8.33
C LEU A 33 -6.35 -6.71 -8.05
N ASN A 34 -5.95 -5.87 -7.09
CA ASN A 34 -4.56 -5.75 -6.66
C ASN A 34 -4.02 -7.09 -6.10
N ASP A 35 -4.79 -7.75 -5.24
CA ASP A 35 -4.40 -9.02 -4.63
C ASP A 35 -4.33 -10.16 -5.67
N ILE A 36 -5.25 -10.19 -6.63
CA ILE A 36 -5.20 -11.12 -7.76
C ILE A 36 -3.96 -10.87 -8.62
N CYS A 37 -3.66 -9.61 -8.93
CA CYS A 37 -2.48 -9.26 -9.74
C CYS A 37 -1.18 -9.68 -9.05
N ALA A 38 -1.02 -9.37 -7.76
CA ALA A 38 0.15 -9.76 -6.99
C ALA A 38 0.30 -11.29 -6.90
N SER A 39 -0.79 -12.01 -6.62
CA SER A 39 -0.77 -13.48 -6.56
C SER A 39 -0.45 -14.15 -7.89
N MET A 40 -0.95 -13.60 -9.02
CA MET A 40 -0.56 -14.05 -10.35
C MET A 40 0.94 -13.87 -10.60
N TRP A 41 1.51 -12.73 -10.18
CA TRP A 41 2.94 -12.48 -10.36
C TRP A 41 3.80 -13.50 -9.59
N PHE A 42 3.47 -13.75 -8.31
CA PHE A 42 4.20 -14.74 -7.51
C PHE A 42 4.11 -16.15 -8.10
N THR A 43 2.91 -16.61 -8.46
CA THR A 43 2.71 -17.95 -9.01
C THR A 43 3.41 -18.14 -10.36
N TYR A 44 3.35 -17.14 -11.24
CA TYR A 44 4.05 -17.18 -12.53
C TYR A 44 5.57 -17.22 -12.35
N LEU A 45 6.14 -16.39 -11.47
CA LEU A 45 7.58 -16.34 -11.26
C LEU A 45 8.16 -17.66 -10.74
N ILE A 46 7.46 -18.38 -9.83
CA ILE A 46 7.91 -19.71 -9.37
C ILE A 46 8.06 -20.66 -10.56
N VAL A 47 6.99 -20.75 -11.38
CA VAL A 47 6.95 -21.63 -12.55
C VAL A 47 8.01 -21.23 -13.57
N TYR A 48 8.18 -19.94 -13.81
CA TYR A 48 9.18 -19.42 -14.73
C TYR A 48 10.61 -19.75 -14.28
N PHE A 49 10.95 -19.51 -13.01
CA PHE A 49 12.28 -19.82 -12.50
C PHE A 49 12.57 -21.32 -12.51
N HIS A 50 11.58 -22.16 -12.16
CA HIS A 50 11.79 -23.60 -12.16
C HIS A 50 11.84 -24.18 -13.58
N TYR A 51 10.86 -23.91 -14.43
CA TYR A 51 10.71 -24.58 -15.73
C TYR A 51 11.44 -23.89 -16.88
N VAL A 52 11.62 -22.57 -16.84
CA VAL A 52 12.27 -21.83 -17.94
C VAL A 52 13.74 -21.61 -17.65
N LEU A 53 14.10 -21.18 -16.44
CA LEU A 53 15.50 -20.99 -16.05
C LEU A 53 16.17 -22.27 -15.51
N GLY A 54 15.39 -23.32 -15.24
CA GLY A 54 15.91 -24.61 -14.79
C GLY A 54 16.44 -24.59 -13.35
N PHE A 55 16.00 -23.65 -12.52
CA PHE A 55 16.43 -23.59 -11.12
C PHE A 55 15.81 -24.74 -10.32
N ASP A 56 16.55 -25.21 -9.31
CA ASP A 56 16.00 -26.12 -8.32
C ASP A 56 14.76 -25.48 -7.66
N PRO A 57 13.70 -26.26 -7.35
CA PRO A 57 12.53 -25.76 -6.65
C PRO A 57 12.87 -24.96 -5.38
N VAL A 58 13.92 -25.36 -4.66
CA VAL A 58 14.36 -24.69 -3.43
C VAL A 58 14.87 -23.28 -3.73
N TYR A 59 15.70 -23.10 -4.76
CA TYR A 59 16.22 -21.78 -5.14
C TYR A 59 15.13 -20.88 -5.71
N SER A 60 14.19 -21.43 -6.47
CA SER A 60 13.06 -20.69 -7.03
C SER A 60 12.16 -20.12 -5.92
N GLY A 61 11.87 -20.93 -4.90
CA GLY A 61 11.15 -20.49 -3.70
C GLY A 61 11.95 -19.49 -2.86
N LEU A 62 13.27 -19.68 -2.73
CA LEU A 62 14.14 -18.78 -1.99
C LEU A 62 14.18 -17.37 -2.59
N ILE A 63 14.24 -17.24 -3.92
CA ILE A 63 14.20 -15.94 -4.61
C ILE A 63 12.91 -15.19 -4.28
N LEU A 64 11.77 -15.88 -4.29
CA LEU A 64 10.51 -15.24 -3.90
C LEU A 64 10.44 -14.91 -2.42
N PHE A 65 10.99 -15.77 -1.55
CA PHE A 65 11.08 -15.47 -0.12
C PHE A 65 11.90 -14.21 0.15
N ILE A 66 13.01 -14.01 -0.57
CA ILE A 66 13.79 -12.77 -0.50
C ILE A 66 12.94 -11.57 -0.94
N GLY A 67 12.12 -11.71 -1.99
CA GLY A 67 11.16 -10.69 -2.42
C GLY A 67 10.20 -10.28 -1.29
N GLN A 68 9.65 -11.25 -0.56
CA GLN A 68 8.78 -10.98 0.59
C GLN A 68 9.51 -10.24 1.72
N VAL A 69 10.77 -10.61 1.99
CA VAL A 69 11.60 -9.90 2.99
C VAL A 69 11.85 -8.46 2.55
N ALA A 70 12.15 -8.25 1.25
CA ALA A 70 12.33 -6.91 0.69
C ALA A 70 11.04 -6.08 0.82
N ASP A 71 9.87 -6.66 0.51
CA ASP A 71 8.58 -6.01 0.66
C ASP A 71 8.24 -5.70 2.13
N ALA A 72 8.58 -6.60 3.06
CA ALA A 72 8.37 -6.39 4.49
C ALA A 72 9.22 -5.24 5.05
N VAL A 73 10.40 -4.97 4.47
CA VAL A 73 11.25 -3.83 4.85
C VAL A 73 10.82 -2.56 4.12
N SER A 74 10.42 -2.65 2.85
CA SER A 74 10.01 -1.49 2.06
C SER A 74 8.66 -0.93 2.53
N THR A 75 7.71 -1.78 2.95
CA THR A 75 6.38 -1.35 3.41
C THR A 75 6.40 -0.36 4.57
N PRO A 76 7.13 -0.59 5.69
CA PRO A 76 7.25 0.40 6.76
C PRO A 76 8.08 1.61 6.34
N PHE A 77 9.09 1.44 5.49
CA PHE A 77 9.87 2.56 4.98
C PHE A 77 9.01 3.54 4.17
N VAL A 78 8.26 3.02 3.20
CA VAL A 78 7.30 3.77 2.39
C VAL A 78 6.16 4.29 3.26
N GLY A 79 5.71 3.53 4.27
CA GLY A 79 4.72 3.97 5.25
C GLY A 79 5.18 5.20 6.04
N LEU A 80 6.37 5.15 6.62
CA LEU A 80 6.97 6.27 7.36
C LEU A 80 7.23 7.48 6.47
N GLN A 81 7.60 7.25 5.21
CA GLN A 81 7.82 8.32 4.24
C GLN A 81 6.51 8.93 3.74
N SER A 82 5.44 8.14 3.60
CA SER A 82 4.12 8.63 3.18
C SER A 82 3.35 9.33 4.30
N ASP A 83 3.69 9.08 5.57
CA ASP A 83 3.04 9.70 6.74
C ASP A 83 3.75 10.96 7.24
N LYS A 84 4.92 11.30 6.68
CA LYS A 84 5.57 12.59 6.94
C LYS A 84 4.74 13.70 6.30
N ASP A 85 4.27 14.64 7.12
CA ASP A 85 3.53 15.80 6.67
C ASP A 85 4.43 16.69 5.78
N ASP A 86 4.07 16.79 4.50
CA ASP A 86 4.62 17.80 3.59
C ASP A 86 4.16 19.18 4.08
N ASP A 87 5.00 19.86 4.84
CA ASP A 87 4.85 21.27 5.27
C ASP A 87 5.08 22.23 4.08
N PHE A 88 4.54 21.89 2.90
CA PHE A 88 4.64 22.69 1.69
C PHE A 88 3.28 23.29 1.35
N TRP A 89 3.17 24.58 1.66
CA TRP A 89 2.05 25.51 1.54
C TRP A 89 1.25 25.50 0.20
N LEU A 90 1.62 24.70 -0.81
CA LEU A 90 0.96 24.65 -2.12
C LEU A 90 0.15 23.39 -2.45
N CYS A 91 0.16 22.31 -1.65
CA CYS A 91 -0.43 21.04 -2.07
C CYS A 91 -1.79 20.72 -1.41
N ARG A 92 -2.86 21.36 -1.90
CA ARG A 92 -4.26 20.97 -1.63
C ARG A 92 -4.66 19.71 -2.41
N TYR A 93 -3.83 18.66 -2.36
CA TYR A 93 -4.06 17.38 -3.07
C TYR A 93 -3.76 16.11 -2.24
N GLY A 94 -3.67 16.27 -0.91
CA GLY A 94 -3.69 15.18 0.06
C GLY A 94 -2.38 14.38 0.20
N ARG A 95 -2.06 13.99 1.44
CA ARG A 95 -0.79 13.41 1.94
C ARG A 95 -0.23 12.17 1.20
N ARG A 96 -0.95 11.57 0.24
CA ARG A 96 -0.55 10.32 -0.45
C ARG A 96 -0.20 10.48 -1.93
N LYS A 97 -0.34 11.67 -2.52
CA LYS A 97 -0.12 11.88 -3.97
C LYS A 97 1.09 12.73 -4.33
N THR A 98 1.78 13.34 -3.36
CA THR A 98 2.98 14.15 -3.63
C THR A 98 4.10 13.31 -4.26
N TRP A 99 4.21 12.04 -3.87
CA TRP A 99 5.27 11.13 -4.33
C TRP A 99 5.19 10.72 -5.81
N HIS A 100 4.03 10.82 -6.46
CA HIS A 100 3.89 10.49 -7.88
C HIS A 100 4.19 11.68 -8.82
N LEU A 101 4.41 12.88 -8.26
CA LEU A 101 4.59 14.14 -9.00
C LEU A 101 6.02 14.68 -8.96
N LEU A 102 6.95 13.98 -8.32
CA LEU A 102 8.38 14.29 -8.32
C LEU A 102 9.13 13.50 -9.40
#